data_AF-A0A956XQZ4-F1
#
_entry.id   AF-A0A956XQZ4-F1
#
_cell.length_a   1.000
_cell.length_b   1.000
_cell.length_c   1.000
_cell.angle_alpha   90.00
_cell.angle_beta   90.00
_cell.angle_gamma   90.00
#
_symmetry.space_group_name_H-M   'P 1'
#
loop_
_entity.id
_entity.type
_entity.pdbx_description
1 polymer ?
#
loop_
_entity_poly.entity_id
_entity_poly.type
_entity_poly.pdbx_seq_one_letter_code
_entity_poly.pdbx_strand_id
1 'polypeptide(L)'
;MSVESQTVWMDFIQAYEAYKNVINKLMSTADYIEDIRQGLENPRQREAAIVFLQYVSEEDLKILFEDILAVASFSHGLTDAARQVILKLPVHWLLQNIERSAEKLLSFETEEEYRGLFEIYIRLDLNLAKRLAQRALSHSNMDIQEAGKDFMKIIQASP
;
A
#
# COMPACT_ATOMS: atom_id res chain seq x y z
N MET A 1 3.79 -22.20 -32.37
CA MET A 1 4.39 -20.89 -32.05
C MET A 1 5.27 -20.49 -33.22
N SER A 2 5.21 -19.23 -33.67
CA SER A 2 6.14 -18.73 -34.69
C SER A 2 7.57 -18.69 -34.15
N VAL A 3 8.57 -18.70 -35.03
CA VAL A 3 9.99 -18.52 -34.65
C VAL A 3 10.18 -17.21 -33.88
N GLU A 4 9.51 -16.14 -34.32
CA GLU A 4 9.48 -14.86 -33.62
C GLU A 4 8.89 -14.96 -32.20
N SER A 5 7.81 -15.72 -32.01
CA SER A 5 7.22 -15.96 -30.68
C SER A 5 8.18 -16.74 -29.76
N GLN A 6 8.95 -17.67 -30.33
CA GLN A 6 9.94 -18.45 -29.57
C GLN A 6 11.12 -17.57 -29.13
N THR A 7 11.62 -16.69 -30.00
CA THR A 7 12.70 -15.76 -29.66
C THR A 7 12.28 -14.80 -28.55
N VAL A 8 11.12 -14.14 -28.68
CA VAL A 8 10.63 -13.22 -27.65
C VAL A 8 10.42 -13.92 -26.30
N TRP A 9 9.95 -15.17 -26.31
CA TRP A 9 9.79 -15.95 -25.08
C TRP A 9 11.13 -16.25 -24.41
N MET A 10 12.16 -16.61 -25.18
CA MET A 10 13.50 -16.87 -24.63
C MET A 10 14.13 -15.59 -24.06
N ASP A 11 13.98 -14.45 -24.74
CA ASP A 11 14.44 -13.15 -24.25
C ASP A 11 13.76 -12.78 -22.92
N PHE A 12 12.45 -13.04 -22.80
CA PHE A 12 11.71 -12.85 -21.56
C PHE A 12 12.25 -13.73 -20.42
N ILE A 13 12.49 -15.02 -20.67
CA ILE A 13 13.03 -15.94 -19.66
C ILE A 13 14.42 -15.46 -19.18
N GLN A 14 15.28 -15.03 -20.11
CA GLN A 14 16.61 -14.52 -19.76
C GLN A 14 16.51 -13.24 -18.90
N ALA A 15 15.63 -12.30 -19.28
CA ALA A 15 15.40 -11.09 -18.50
C ALA A 15 14.84 -11.41 -17.10
N TYR A 16 13.93 -12.38 -17.00
CA TYR A 16 13.36 -12.82 -15.74
C TYR A 16 14.40 -13.49 -14.82
N GLU A 17 15.32 -14.30 -15.36
CA GLU A 17 16.43 -14.87 -14.60
C GLU A 17 17.41 -13.79 -14.12
N ALA A 18 17.76 -12.83 -14.98
CA ALA A 18 18.58 -11.69 -14.60
C ALA A 18 17.92 -10.89 -13.47
N TYR A 19 16.62 -10.63 -13.58
CA TYR A 19 15.83 -9.95 -12.57
C TYR A 19 15.86 -10.70 -11.22
N LYS A 20 15.57 -12.00 -11.18
CA LYS A 20 15.66 -12.81 -9.94
C LYS A 20 17.05 -12.75 -9.30
N ASN A 21 18.10 -12.79 -10.12
CA ASN A 21 19.47 -12.69 -9.62
C ASN A 21 19.76 -11.32 -9.00
N VAL A 22 19.22 -10.24 -9.56
CA VAL A 22 19.33 -8.89 -8.97
C VAL A 22 18.54 -8.81 -7.66
N ILE A 23 17.33 -9.34 -7.60
CA ILE A 23 16.54 -9.38 -6.36
C ILE A 23 17.31 -10.09 -5.24
N ASN A 24 17.86 -11.28 -5.51
CA ASN A 24 18.64 -12.03 -4.52
C ASN A 24 19.88 -11.27 -4.05
N LYS A 25 20.56 -10.55 -4.96
CA LYS A 25 21.71 -9.70 -4.61
C LYS A 25 21.29 -8.53 -3.75
N LEU A 26 20.21 -7.85 -4.10
CA LEU A 26 19.68 -6.73 -3.32
C LEU A 26 19.27 -7.17 -1.92
N MET A 27 18.54 -8.28 -1.78
CA MET A 27 18.16 -8.81 -0.45
C MET A 27 19.36 -9.25 0.40
N SER A 28 20.54 -9.45 -0.21
CA SER A 28 21.78 -9.78 0.50
C SER A 28 22.59 -8.55 0.93
N THR A 29 22.17 -7.34 0.55
CA THR A 29 22.82 -6.12 1.03
C THR A 29 22.35 -5.79 2.44
N ALA A 30 23.18 -5.08 3.20
CA ALA A 30 22.84 -4.71 4.58
C ALA A 30 21.71 -3.66 4.65
N ASP A 31 21.55 -2.85 3.59
CA ASP A 31 20.77 -1.61 3.61
C ASP A 31 19.51 -1.65 2.72
N TYR A 32 19.10 -2.83 2.24
CA TYR A 32 18.03 -2.93 1.25
C TYR A 32 16.68 -2.34 1.73
N ILE A 33 16.43 -2.28 3.04
CA ILE A 33 15.26 -1.61 3.63
C ILE A 33 15.28 -0.11 3.33
N GLU A 34 16.44 0.53 3.46
CA GLU A 34 16.60 1.94 3.20
C GLU A 34 16.50 2.23 1.69
N ASP A 35 17.06 1.35 0.85
CA ASP A 35 16.90 1.44 -0.60
C ASP A 35 15.42 1.37 -1.01
N ILE A 36 14.63 0.48 -0.38
CA ILE A 36 13.18 0.40 -0.62
C ILE A 36 12.48 1.69 -0.17
N ARG A 37 12.80 2.21 1.02
CA ARG A 37 12.19 3.46 1.52
C ARG A 37 12.40 4.61 0.54
N GLN A 38 13.65 4.83 0.12
CA GLN A 38 13.98 5.86 -0.86
C GLN A 38 13.27 5.61 -2.20
N GLY A 39 13.15 4.35 -2.60
CA GLY A 39 12.40 3.93 -3.78
C GLY A 39 10.91 4.28 -3.69
N LEU A 40 10.27 4.06 -2.54
CA LEU A 40 8.84 4.38 -2.31
C LEU A 40 8.59 5.90 -2.34
N GLU A 41 9.51 6.70 -1.81
CA GLU A 41 9.42 8.16 -1.82
C GLU A 41 9.60 8.74 -3.24
N ASN A 42 10.44 8.12 -4.06
CA ASN A 42 10.77 8.59 -5.41
C ASN A 42 9.78 8.10 -6.49
N PRO A 43 8.99 8.99 -7.14
CA PRO A 43 8.01 8.58 -8.15
C PRO A 43 8.61 7.79 -9.33
N ARG A 44 9.89 7.97 -9.66
CA ARG A 44 10.58 7.24 -10.74
C ARG A 44 10.99 5.82 -10.36
N GLN A 45 11.03 5.51 -9.07
CA GLN A 45 11.48 4.23 -8.53
C GLN A 45 10.37 3.47 -7.81
N ARG A 46 9.27 4.16 -7.45
CA ARG A 46 8.15 3.63 -6.65
C ARG A 46 7.56 2.34 -7.20
N GLU A 47 7.39 2.24 -8.51
CA GLU A 47 6.90 1.00 -9.13
C GLU A 47 7.82 -0.18 -8.84
N ALA A 48 9.13 -0.02 -9.07
CA ALA A 48 10.11 -1.05 -8.78
C ALA A 48 10.16 -1.40 -7.28
N ALA A 49 10.08 -0.40 -6.40
CA ALA A 49 10.03 -0.60 -4.96
C ALA A 49 8.81 -1.42 -4.53
N ILE A 50 7.61 -1.10 -5.03
CA ILE A 50 6.37 -1.84 -4.74
C ILE A 50 6.44 -3.27 -5.26
N VAL A 51 6.99 -3.48 -6.46
CA VAL A 51 7.23 -4.84 -6.99
C VAL A 51 8.20 -5.61 -6.09
N PHE A 52 9.24 -4.95 -5.58
CA PHE A 52 10.23 -5.56 -4.69
C PHE A 52 9.63 -6.02 -3.36
N LEU A 53 8.61 -5.33 -2.83
CA LEU A 53 7.93 -5.71 -1.58
C LEU A 53 7.34 -7.13 -1.60
N GLN A 54 7.17 -7.74 -2.77
CA GLN A 54 6.72 -9.14 -2.87
C GLN A 54 7.74 -10.17 -2.38
N TYR A 55 9.02 -9.79 -2.28
CA TYR A 55 10.12 -10.66 -1.84
C TYR A 55 10.57 -10.39 -0.40
N VAL A 56 10.08 -9.30 0.19
CA VAL A 56 10.48 -8.84 1.52
C VAL A 56 9.83 -9.72 2.59
N SER A 57 10.57 -9.99 3.67
CA SER A 57 10.07 -10.80 4.78
C SER A 57 8.94 -10.08 5.52
N GLU A 58 8.12 -10.82 6.27
CA GLU A 58 7.05 -10.21 7.07
C GLU A 58 7.58 -9.19 8.08
N GLU A 59 8.69 -9.51 8.77
CA GLU A 59 9.29 -8.62 9.78
C GLU A 59 9.80 -7.31 9.14
N ASP A 60 10.37 -7.41 7.95
CA ASP A 60 10.86 -6.26 7.21
C ASP A 60 9.72 -5.42 6.62
N LEU A 61 8.62 -6.06 6.20
CA LEU A 61 7.39 -5.34 5.82
C LEU A 61 6.77 -4.58 7.00
N LYS A 62 6.86 -5.10 8.23
CA LYS A 62 6.44 -4.36 9.44
C LYS A 62 7.29 -3.12 9.67
N ILE A 63 8.60 -3.18 9.39
CA ILE A 63 9.51 -2.03 9.47
C ILE A 63 9.15 -0.97 8.43
N LEU A 64 8.81 -1.38 7.21
CA LEU A 64 8.42 -0.50 6.10
C LEU A 64 6.95 -0.06 6.14
N PHE A 65 6.18 -0.47 7.17
CA PHE A 65 4.73 -0.35 7.16
C PHE A 65 4.24 1.09 6.97
N GLU A 66 4.84 2.07 7.65
CA GLU A 66 4.43 3.47 7.52
C GLU A 66 4.71 4.02 6.11
N ASP A 67 5.85 3.62 5.52
CA ASP A 67 6.24 4.01 4.16
C ASP A 67 5.24 3.44 3.12
N ILE A 68 4.84 2.17 3.30
CA ILE A 68 3.86 1.49 2.44
C ILE A 68 2.46 2.08 2.64
N LEU A 69 2.08 2.38 3.89
CA LEU A 69 0.78 2.99 4.22
C LEU A 69 0.64 4.38 3.59
N ALA A 70 1.70 5.19 3.62
CA ALA A 70 1.73 6.48 2.96
C ALA A 70 1.49 6.33 1.45
N VAL A 71 2.13 5.36 0.79
CA VAL A 71 1.87 5.10 -0.64
C VAL A 71 0.44 4.62 -0.88
N ALA A 72 -0.10 3.78 0.01
CA ALA A 72 -1.44 3.23 -0.12
C ALA A 72 -2.58 4.22 0.17
N SER A 73 -2.29 5.38 0.77
CA SER A 73 -3.28 6.40 1.15
C SER A 73 -3.56 7.44 0.07
N PHE A 74 -2.79 7.48 -1.03
CA PHE A 74 -3.00 8.39 -2.16
C PHE A 74 -3.48 7.64 -3.40
N SER A 75 -4.24 8.31 -4.25
CA SER A 75 -4.73 7.72 -5.50
C SER A 75 -3.69 7.86 -6.63
N HIS A 76 -3.11 6.74 -7.04
CA HIS A 76 -2.20 6.64 -8.17
C HIS A 76 -2.21 5.22 -8.77
N GLY A 77 -1.53 5.02 -9.90
CA GLY A 77 -1.54 3.73 -10.62
C GLY A 77 -0.98 2.52 -9.87
N LEU A 78 -0.51 2.68 -8.64
CA LEU A 78 0.13 1.63 -7.82
C LEU A 78 -0.52 1.47 -6.44
N THR A 79 -1.58 2.24 -6.15
CA THR A 79 -2.24 2.27 -4.84
C THR A 79 -2.72 0.88 -4.42
N ASP A 80 -3.42 0.17 -5.33
CA ASP A 80 -3.92 -1.16 -5.01
C ASP A 80 -2.80 -2.17 -4.76
N ALA A 81 -1.67 -2.08 -5.49
CA ALA A 81 -0.52 -2.94 -5.25
C ALA A 81 0.06 -2.73 -3.84
N ALA A 82 0.20 -1.48 -3.39
CA ALA A 82 0.63 -1.17 -2.03
C ALA A 82 -0.36 -1.68 -0.97
N ARG A 83 -1.67 -1.53 -1.21
CA ARG A 83 -2.71 -2.07 -0.30
C ARG A 83 -2.68 -3.58 -0.21
N GLN A 84 -2.44 -4.28 -1.31
CA GLN A 84 -2.28 -5.74 -1.28
C GLN A 84 -1.06 -6.16 -0.46
N VAL A 85 0.02 -5.37 -0.45
CA VAL A 85 1.17 -5.63 0.43
C VAL A 85 0.77 -5.47 1.90
N ILE A 86 0.06 -4.38 2.25
CA ILE A 86 -0.43 -4.16 3.61
C ILE A 86 -1.29 -5.33 4.09
N LEU A 87 -2.24 -5.78 3.25
CA LEU A 87 -3.18 -6.84 3.62
C LEU A 87 -2.56 -8.25 3.69
N LYS A 88 -1.28 -8.41 3.33
CA LYS A 88 -0.52 -9.65 3.59
C LYS A 88 0.03 -9.74 5.02
N LEU A 89 0.14 -8.61 5.73
CA LEU A 89 0.59 -8.61 7.10
C LEU A 89 -0.44 -9.29 8.02
N PRO A 90 -0.02 -9.86 9.16
CA PRO A 90 -0.95 -10.51 10.08
C PRO A 90 -2.04 -9.55 10.56
N VAL A 91 -3.30 -9.95 10.41
CA VAL A 91 -4.46 -9.12 10.75
C VAL A 91 -4.40 -8.59 12.19
N HIS A 92 -3.99 -9.42 13.15
CA HIS A 92 -3.86 -9.01 14.55
C HIS A 92 -2.83 -7.88 14.74
N TRP A 93 -1.73 -7.92 13.97
CA TRP A 93 -0.72 -6.88 13.99
C TRP A 93 -1.25 -5.61 13.34
N LEU A 94 -1.91 -5.71 12.18
CA LEU A 94 -2.51 -4.55 11.51
C LEU A 94 -3.50 -3.82 12.41
N LEU A 95 -4.42 -4.55 13.05
CA LEU A 95 -5.43 -3.96 13.96
C LEU A 95 -4.82 -3.22 15.15
N GLN A 96 -3.62 -3.60 15.59
CA GLN A 96 -2.91 -2.94 16.70
C GLN A 96 -2.10 -1.72 16.26
N ASN A 97 -1.76 -1.61 14.97
CA ASN A 97 -0.77 -0.64 14.48
C ASN A 97 -1.34 0.40 13.51
N ILE A 98 -2.36 0.05 12.72
CA ILE A 98 -2.75 0.85 11.55
C ILE A 98 -3.32 2.22 11.91
N GLU A 99 -4.15 2.35 12.95
CA GLU A 99 -4.69 3.66 13.35
C GLU A 99 -3.58 4.59 13.81
N ARG A 100 -2.64 4.09 14.61
CA ARG A 100 -1.49 4.86 15.09
C ARG A 100 -0.63 5.38 13.94
N SER A 101 -0.32 4.53 12.96
CA SER A 101 0.46 4.93 11.79
C SER A 101 -0.30 5.88 10.86
N ALA A 102 -1.63 5.73 10.78
CA ALA A 102 -2.49 6.59 9.97
C ALA A 102 -2.63 8.03 10.53
N GLU A 103 -2.43 8.25 11.83
CA GLU A 103 -2.57 9.59 12.42
C GLU A 103 -1.67 10.64 11.74
N LYS A 104 -0.45 10.26 11.34
CA LYS A 104 0.44 11.17 10.60
C LYS A 104 -0.16 11.59 9.25
N LEU A 105 -0.81 10.65 8.55
CA LEU A 105 -1.43 10.90 7.25
C LEU A 105 -2.70 11.75 7.40
N LEU A 106 -3.49 11.49 8.43
CA LEU A 106 -4.71 12.26 8.69
C LEU A 106 -4.43 13.70 9.16
N SER A 107 -3.20 13.99 9.61
CA SER A 107 -2.77 15.34 10.04
C SER A 107 -2.67 16.36 8.90
N PHE A 108 -2.62 15.90 7.64
CA PHE A 108 -2.67 16.79 6.48
C PHE A 108 -4.08 17.37 6.21
N GLU A 109 -5.11 16.86 6.89
CA GLU A 109 -6.50 17.31 6.81
C GLU A 109 -7.03 17.42 5.37
N THR A 110 -6.59 16.52 4.48
CA THR A 110 -7.13 16.40 3.13
C THR A 110 -8.09 15.21 3.02
N GLU A 111 -9.07 15.34 2.12
CA GLU A 111 -10.05 14.30 1.85
C GLU A 111 -9.41 13.04 1.23
N GLU A 112 -8.29 13.19 0.53
CA GLU A 112 -7.62 12.09 -0.16
C GLU A 112 -7.12 11.02 0.82
N GLU A 113 -6.41 11.38 1.88
CA GLU A 113 -5.92 10.39 2.84
C GLU A 113 -7.07 9.70 3.58
N TYR A 114 -8.16 10.41 3.88
CA TYR A 114 -9.36 9.80 4.47
C TYR A 114 -9.95 8.73 3.56
N ARG A 115 -10.09 9.00 2.25
CA ARG A 115 -10.60 8.00 1.29
C ARG A 115 -9.64 6.84 1.12
N GLY A 116 -8.35 7.12 0.98
CA GLY A 116 -7.32 6.11 0.82
C GLY A 116 -7.28 5.14 1.99
N LEU A 117 -7.33 5.66 3.23
CA LEU A 117 -7.38 4.86 4.45
C LEU A 117 -8.71 4.12 4.61
N PHE A 118 -9.84 4.73 4.25
CA PHE A 118 -11.14 4.08 4.32
C PHE A 118 -11.19 2.81 3.47
N GLU A 119 -10.63 2.83 2.26
CA GLU A 119 -10.56 1.66 1.38
C GLU A 119 -9.70 0.52 1.93
N ILE A 120 -8.70 0.83 2.76
CA ILE A 120 -7.93 -0.18 3.50
C ILE A 120 -8.76 -0.71 4.67
N TYR A 121 -9.36 0.20 5.45
CA TYR A 121 -10.04 -0.14 6.70
C TYR A 121 -11.27 -1.02 6.44
N ILE A 122 -12.06 -0.71 5.40
CA ILE A 122 -13.27 -1.47 5.07
C ILE A 122 -12.96 -2.92 4.65
N ARG A 123 -11.75 -3.17 4.13
CA ARG A 123 -11.26 -4.51 3.78
C ARG A 123 -10.66 -5.25 4.97
N LEU A 124 -10.23 -4.53 6.01
CA LEU A 124 -9.56 -5.07 7.18
C LEU A 124 -10.53 -5.36 8.33
N ASP A 125 -11.31 -4.36 8.74
CA ASP A 125 -12.26 -4.44 9.84
C ASP A 125 -13.32 -3.33 9.75
N LEU A 126 -14.60 -3.72 9.82
CA LEU A 126 -15.71 -2.79 9.67
C LEU A 126 -15.76 -1.73 10.79
N ASN A 127 -15.31 -2.08 12.00
CA ASN A 127 -15.31 -1.13 13.11
C ASN A 127 -14.22 -0.06 12.93
N LEU A 128 -13.05 -0.41 12.38
CA LEU A 128 -12.04 0.56 11.95
C LEU A 128 -12.62 1.54 10.94
N ALA A 129 -13.26 1.02 9.88
CA ALA A 129 -13.87 1.85 8.84
C ALA A 129 -14.93 2.80 9.44
N LYS A 130 -15.74 2.30 10.37
CA LYS A 130 -16.78 3.08 11.06
C LYS A 130 -16.20 4.20 11.92
N ARG A 131 -15.10 3.95 12.64
CA ARG A 131 -14.42 5.00 13.43
C ARG A 131 -13.88 6.12 12.54
N LEU A 132 -13.25 5.76 11.41
CA LEU A 132 -12.76 6.74 10.45
C LEU A 132 -13.91 7.55 9.83
N ALA A 133 -15.03 6.89 9.49
CA ALA A 133 -16.23 7.57 8.98
C ALA A 133 -16.83 8.56 9.98
N GLN A 134 -16.92 8.18 11.25
CA GLN A 134 -17.39 9.07 12.32
C GLN A 134 -16.46 10.27 12.55
N ARG A 135 -15.14 10.05 12.49
CA ARG A 135 -14.14 11.12 12.55
C ARG A 135 -14.32 12.09 11.38
N ALA A 136 -14.44 11.57 10.15
CA ALA A 136 -14.63 12.37 8.96
C ALA A 136 -15.93 13.22 9.02
N LEU A 137 -17.05 12.63 9.47
CA LEU A 137 -18.32 13.34 9.64
C LEU A 137 -18.25 14.51 10.64
N SER A 138 -17.39 14.40 11.65
CA SER A 138 -17.21 15.41 12.70
C SER A 138 -16.16 16.47 12.33
N HIS A 139 -15.56 16.36 11.14
CA HIS A 139 -14.50 17.26 10.70
C HIS A 139 -15.06 18.63 10.28
N SER A 140 -14.27 19.69 10.46
CA SER A 140 -14.64 21.06 10.08
C SER A 140 -14.57 21.31 8.57
N ASN A 141 -13.61 20.64 7.89
CA ASN A 141 -13.50 20.63 6.44
C ASN A 141 -14.70 19.92 5.79
N MET A 142 -15.42 20.63 4.92
CA MET A 142 -16.61 20.14 4.23
C MET A 142 -16.35 18.93 3.31
N ASP A 143 -15.19 18.88 2.65
CA ASP A 143 -14.85 17.80 1.72
C ASP A 143 -14.65 16.48 2.50
N ILE A 144 -13.92 16.54 3.62
CA ILE A 144 -13.76 15.41 4.53
C ILE A 144 -15.12 14.99 5.11
N GLN A 145 -15.97 15.94 5.48
CA GLN A 145 -17.31 15.62 5.99
C GLN A 145 -18.15 14.91 4.92
N GLU A 146 -18.08 15.31 3.66
CA GLU A 146 -18.77 14.65 2.56
C GLU A 146 -18.25 13.22 2.34
N ALA A 147 -16.93 13.03 2.36
CA ALA A 147 -16.34 11.69 2.34
C ALA A 147 -16.86 10.84 3.50
N GLY A 148 -16.96 11.39 4.71
CA GLY A 148 -17.56 10.72 5.87
C GLY A 148 -19.01 10.25 5.64
N LYS A 149 -19.83 11.03 4.93
CA LYS A 149 -21.21 10.61 4.56
C LYS A 149 -21.18 9.45 3.57
N ASP A 150 -20.31 9.50 2.57
CA ASP A 150 -20.15 8.41 1.60
C ASP A 150 -19.69 7.13 2.27
N PHE A 151 -18.71 7.22 3.18
CA PHE A 151 -18.23 6.09 3.97
C PHE A 151 -19.36 5.41 4.73
N MET A 152 -20.24 6.18 5.38
CA MET A 152 -21.38 5.63 6.11
C MET A 152 -22.39 4.93 5.20
N LYS A 153 -22.66 5.45 4.00
CA LYS A 153 -23.52 4.77 3.01
C LYS A 153 -22.92 3.41 2.61
N ILE A 154 -21.60 3.36 2.38
CA ILE A 154 -20.89 2.13 2.02
C ILE A 154 -20.95 1.11 3.16
N ILE A 155 -20.68 1.54 4.40
CA ILE A 155 -20.76 0.68 5.60
C ILE A 155 -22.16 0.11 5.77
N GLN A 156 -23.21 0.92 5.59
CA GLN A 156 -24.61 0.48 5.72
C GLN A 156 -25.05 -0.50 4.62
N ALA A 157 -24.42 -0.42 3.45
CA ALA A 157 -24.65 -1.33 2.33
C ALA A 157 -23.80 -2.60 2.39
N SER A 158 -22.82 -2.66 3.30
CA SER A 158 -21.97 -3.83 3.50
C SER A 158 -22.71 -4.89 4.35
N PRO A 159 -22.77 -6.15 3.91
CA PRO A 159 -23.51 -7.23 4.59
C PRO A 159 -22.92 -7.63 5.95
#